data_AF-A0A7X8V3S0-F1
#
_entry.id   AF-A0A7X8V3S0-F1
#
_cell.length_a   1.000
_cell.length_b   1.000
_cell.length_c   1.000
_cell.angle_alpha   90.00
_cell.angle_beta   90.00
_cell.angle_gamma   90.00
#
_symmetry.space_group_name_H-M   'P 1'
#
loop_
_entity.id
_entity.type
_entity.pdbx_description
1 polymer ?
#
loop_
_entity_poly.entity_id
_entity_poly.type
_entity_poly.pdbx_seq_one_letter_code
_entity_poly.pdbx_strand_id
1 'polypeptide(L)' 'MKRWMALDIGEKRIGVAVSDPSGTIAQGVEVITRTGNQKKDLQRLVELFRAYDCSGLVIGLPLH' A
#
# COMPACT_ATOMS: atom_id res chain seq x y z
N MET A 1 -6.04 -16.82 -5.76
CA MET A 1 -6.96 -15.66 -5.66
C MET A 1 -6.13 -14.43 -5.38
N LYS A 2 -6.55 -13.27 -5.92
CA LYS A 2 -5.70 -12.09 -6.07
C LYS A 2 -6.00 -11.07 -4.97
N ARG A 3 -5.01 -10.65 -4.19
CA ARG A 3 -5.17 -9.57 -3.20
C ARG A 3 -5.03 -8.19 -3.85
N TRP A 4 -5.64 -7.18 -3.25
CA TRP A 4 -5.44 -5.78 -3.62
C TRP A 4 -4.62 -5.07 -2.55
N MET A 5 -3.72 -4.19 -2.96
CA MET A 5 -3.01 -3.28 -2.05
C MET A 5 -3.65 -1.90 -2.11
N ALA A 6 -3.99 -1.33 -0.97
CA ALA A 6 -4.48 0.03 -0.83
C ALA A 6 -3.42 0.93 -0.19
N LEU A 7 -3.21 2.12 -0.76
CA LEU A 7 -2.28 3.12 -0.27
C LEU A 7 -3.00 4.41 0.12
N ASP A 8 -2.74 4.85 1.35
CA ASP A 8 -3.08 6.20 1.83
C ASP A 8 -1.78 7.02 1.90
N ILE A 9 -1.57 7.89 0.92
CA ILE A 9 -0.31 8.60 0.73
C ILE A 9 -0.40 9.99 1.38
N GLY A 10 0.27 10.15 2.52
CA GLY A 10 0.46 11.44 3.17
C GLY A 10 1.89 11.98 3.00
N GLU A 11 2.12 13.22 3.42
CA GLU A 11 3.44 13.86 3.37
C GLU A 11 4.48 13.18 4.26
N LYS A 12 4.06 12.72 5.45
CA LYS A 12 4.95 12.11 6.46
C LYS A 12 4.87 10.59 6.52
N ARG A 13 3.75 10.01 6.10
CA ARG A 13 3.45 8.58 6.26
C ARG A 13 2.70 8.05 5.05
N ILE A 14 2.91 6.79 4.73
CA ILE A 14 2.10 6.03 3.78
C ILE A 14 1.45 4.88 4.56
N GLY A 15 0.13 4.91 4.69
CA GLY A 15 -0.63 3.78 5.21
C GLY A 15 -0.75 2.70 4.13
N VAL A 16 -0.41 1.46 4.46
CA VAL A 16 -0.51 0.31 3.55
C VAL A 16 -1.50 -0.68 4.12
N ALA A 17 -2.50 -1.03 3.32
CA ALA A 17 -3.44 -2.10 3.61
C ALA A 17 -3.49 -3.11 2.46
N VAL A 18 -3.84 -4.35 2.78
CA VAL A 18 -4.01 -5.42 1.81
C VAL A 18 -5.34 -6.11 2.04
N SER A 19 -6.05 -6.48 0.97
CA SER A 19 -7.28 -7.25 1.08
C SER A 19 -6.99 -8.71 1.48
N ASP A 20 -7.95 -9.35 2.13
CA ASP A 20 -7.98 -10.81 2.20
C ASP A 20 -8.11 -11.43 0.79
N PRO A 21 -7.89 -12.75 0.62
CA PRO A 21 -7.99 -13.40 -0.68
C PRO A 21 -9.36 -13.26 -1.35
N SER A 22 -10.44 -13.06 -0.58
CA SER A 22 -11.78 -12.83 -1.13
C SER A 22 -11.94 -11.44 -1.75
N GLY A 23 -11.06 -10.49 -1.42
CA GLY A 23 -11.15 -9.11 -1.87
C GLY A 23 -12.18 -8.28 -1.08
N THR A 24 -12.63 -8.76 0.07
CA THR A 24 -13.76 -8.17 0.81
C THR A 24 -13.29 -7.38 2.03
N ILE A 25 -12.27 -7.86 2.74
CA ILE A 25 -11.81 -7.28 4.00
C ILE A 25 -10.41 -6.71 3.81
N ALA A 26 -10.24 -5.41 4.04
CA ALA A 26 -8.92 -4.78 4.07
C ALA A 26 -8.28 -4.90 5.45
N GLN A 27 -6.98 -5.18 5.49
CA GLN A 27 -6.19 -5.27 6.72
C GLN A 27 -4.98 -4.34 6.59
N GLY A 28 -4.75 -3.49 7.58
CA GLY A 28 -3.54 -2.67 7.65
C GLY A 28 -2.31 -3.56 7.88
N VAL A 29 -1.28 -3.40 7.05
CA VAL A 29 -0.07 -4.24 7.10
C VAL A 29 1.19 -3.47 7.49
N GLU A 30 1.27 -2.18 7.14
CA GLU A 30 2.41 -1.34 7.50
C GLU A 30 2.05 0.15 7.43
N VAL A 31 2.77 0.95 8.21
CA VAL A 31 2.81 2.41 8.04
C VAL A 31 4.25 2.80 7.73
N ILE A 32 4.52 3.20 6.49
CA ILE A 32 5.85 3.62 6.06
C ILE A 32 6.05 5.08 6.47
N THR A 33 7.04 5.36 7.32
CA THR A 33 7.46 6.74 7.61
C THR A 33 8.33 7.26 6.46
N ARG A 34 7.88 8.33 5.81
CA ARG A 34 8.59 8.93 4.67
C ARG A 34 9.79 9.73 5.18
N THR A 35 10.94 9.54 4.54
CA THR A 35 12.17 10.27 4.87
C THR A 35 12.55 11.29 3.80
N GLY A 36 11.65 11.60 2.86
CA GLY A 36 11.94 12.41 1.67
C GLY A 36 12.66 11.65 0.54
N ASN A 37 13.03 10.37 0.75
CA ASN A 37 13.63 9.54 -0.30
C ASN A 37 12.56 8.67 -0.97
N GLN A 38 12.01 9.18 -2.07
CA GLN A 38 10.93 8.50 -2.81
C GLN A 38 11.34 7.11 -3.32
N LYS A 39 12.61 6.91 -3.70
CA LYS A 39 13.08 5.60 -4.19
C LYS A 39 13.00 4.54 -3.08
N LYS A 40 13.35 4.92 -1.85
CA LYS A 40 13.25 4.04 -0.67
C LYS A 40 11.79 3.69 -0.37
N ASP A 41 10.91 4.69 -0.40
CA ASP A 41 9.47 4.50 -0.17
C ASP A 41 8.90 3.50 -1.21
N LEU A 42 9.18 3.73 -2.50
CA LEU A 42 8.74 2.85 -3.59
C LEU A 42 9.30 1.43 -3.49
N GLN A 43 10.57 1.29 -3.10
CA GLN A 43 11.18 -0.02 -2.92
C GLN A 43 10.45 -0.82 -1.84
N ARG A 44 10.11 -0.19 -0.71
CA ARG A 44 9.35 -0.86 0.35
C ARG A 44 7.94 -1.26 -0.09
N LEU A 45 7.27 -0.40 -0.85
CA LEU A 45 5.96 -0.71 -1.43
C LEU A 45 6.02 -1.92 -2.37
N VAL A 46 7.05 -2.03 -3.22
CA VAL A 46 7.25 -3.17 -4.12
C VAL A 46 7.50 -4.47 -3.34
N GLU A 47 8.29 -4.41 -2.27
CA GLU A 47 8.52 -5.56 -1.39
C GLU A 47 7.21 -6.08 -0.79
N LEU A 48 6.40 -5.18 -0.22
CA LEU A 48 5.10 -5.53 0.34
C LEU A 48 4.16 -6.09 -0.74
N PHE A 49 4.11 -5.47 -1.91
CA PHE A 49 3.22 -5.87 -3.01
C PHE A 49 3.50 -7.32 -3.44
N ARG A 50 4.79 -7.68 -3.53
CA ARG A 50 5.22 -9.05 -3.86
C ARG A 50 4.98 -10.02 -2.70
N ALA A 51 5.30 -9.61 -1.47
CA ALA A 51 5.15 -10.47 -0.29
C ALA A 51 3.70 -10.93 -0.07
N TYR A 52 2.73 -10.08 -0.41
CA TYR A 52 1.30 -10.40 -0.28
C TYR A 52 0.65 -10.97 -1.55
N ASP A 53 1.42 -11.15 -2.64
CA ASP A 53 0.91 -11.58 -3.95
C ASP A 53 -0.27 -10.70 -4.44
N CYS A 54 -0.07 -9.39 -4.34
CA CYS A 54 -1.06 -8.41 -4.78
C CYS A 54 -1.13 -8.40 -6.31
N SER A 55 -2.32 -8.14 -6.85
CA SER A 55 -2.55 -8.05 -8.30
C SER A 55 -2.89 -6.66 -8.80
N GLY A 56 -3.11 -5.72 -7.89
CA GLY A 56 -3.47 -4.36 -8.22
C GLY A 56 -3.30 -3.43 -7.03
N LEU A 57 -3.26 -2.14 -7.35
CA LEU A 57 -3.12 -1.05 -6.40
C LEU A 57 -4.37 -0.17 -6.45
N VAL A 58 -4.83 0.25 -5.27
CA VAL A 58 -5.83 1.30 -5.08
C VAL A 58 -5.15 2.44 -4.35
N ILE A 59 -5.20 3.64 -4.90
CA ILE A 59 -4.55 4.83 -4.33
C ILE A 59 -5.64 5.87 -4.12
N GLY A 60 -5.70 6.44 -2.92
CA GLY A 60 -6.60 7.55 -2.64
C GLY A 60 -6.30 8.75 -3.55
N LEU A 61 -7.31 9.22 -4.28
CA LEU A 61 -7.22 10.42 -5.11
C LEU A 61 -7.91 11.59 -4.38
N PRO A 62 -7.17 12.51 -3.76
CA PRO A 62 -7.76 13.72 -3.18
C PRO A 62 -8.27 14.62 -4.31
N LEU A 63 -9.53 15.05 -4.21
CA LEU A 63 -10.18 15.90 -5.22
C LEU A 63 -10.31 17.36 -4.78
N HIS A 64 -9.93 17.67 -3.54
CA HIS A 64 -10.07 18.98 -2.89
C HIS A 64 -8.83 19.30 -2.07
#